data_AF-A0A356TNP6-F1
#
_entry.id   AF-A0A356TNP6-F1
#
_cell.length_a   1.000
_cell.length_b   1.000
_cell.length_c   1.000
_cell.angle_alpha   90.00
_cell.angle_beta   90.00
_cell.angle_gamma   90.00
#
_symmetry.space_group_name_H-M   'P 1'
#
loop_
_entity.id
_entity.type
_entity.pdbx_description
1 polymer ?
#
loop_
_entity_poly.entity_id
_entity_poly.type
_entity_poly.pdbx_seq_one_letter_code
_entity_poly.pdbx_strand_id
1 'polypeptide(L)'
;MAFYGLGLDAIVFFEHLGFWYHATWVLAFLNLLPYSKHFHIITVLPNIFAGNTEPKGKLPDIADLEGKIENDEPIGVTRPEHLTWKHVLDLYTCTECGRCSDNCPAYTTGKKLSPKHYTLAIRDHMYDLEPYYLGTGGIERPDVIPDSQNLFVHGDPPEGYNRVLSPVDLIGDVIHPEVIWACTTCRACEEMCPVNISYVDKIVEMRRAEMMIKNEFPHDLTKMFQGIEVNGNPWNLPAMDRGNWTSGLEAGG
;
A
#
# COMPACT_ATOMS: atom_id res chain seq x y z
N MET A 1 -36.90 -32.07 -15.01
CA MET A 1 -38.17 -31.46 -15.48
C MET A 1 -37.98 -30.33 -16.51
N ALA A 2 -36.81 -29.69 -16.65
CA ALA A 2 -36.64 -28.59 -17.62
C ALA A 2 -36.52 -29.02 -19.10
N PHE A 3 -36.07 -30.24 -19.39
CA PHE A 3 -35.81 -30.73 -20.77
C PHE A 3 -36.64 -31.98 -21.14
N TYR A 4 -37.66 -32.29 -20.34
CA TYR A 4 -38.49 -33.47 -20.57
C TYR A 4 -39.44 -33.25 -21.75
N GLY A 5 -39.40 -34.13 -22.75
CA GLY A 5 -40.23 -34.05 -23.95
C GLY A 5 -39.61 -33.27 -25.13
N LEU A 6 -38.38 -32.77 -25.01
CA LEU A 6 -37.65 -32.17 -26.13
C LEU A 6 -37.05 -33.25 -27.05
N GLY A 7 -37.02 -32.98 -28.36
CA GLY A 7 -36.32 -33.82 -29.33
C GLY A 7 -34.80 -33.76 -29.16
N LEU A 8 -34.09 -34.77 -29.66
CA LEU A 8 -32.62 -34.88 -29.55
C LEU A 8 -31.91 -33.63 -30.09
N ASP A 9 -32.35 -33.10 -31.24
CA ASP A 9 -31.75 -31.91 -31.86
C ASP A 9 -31.87 -30.66 -30.96
N ALA A 10 -33.00 -30.51 -30.26
CA ALA A 10 -33.20 -29.42 -29.32
C ALA A 10 -32.29 -29.57 -28.10
N ILE A 11 -32.09 -30.79 -27.61
CA ILE A 11 -31.18 -31.06 -26.49
C ILE A 11 -29.73 -30.71 -26.88
N VAL A 12 -29.26 -31.17 -28.04
CA VAL A 12 -27.92 -30.87 -28.56
C VAL A 12 -27.73 -29.37 -28.79
N PHE A 13 -28.76 -28.67 -29.28
CA PHE A 13 -28.71 -27.21 -29.41
C PHE A 13 -28.51 -26.51 -28.06
N PHE A 14 -29.28 -26.88 -27.04
CA PHE A 14 -29.15 -26.28 -25.71
C PHE A 14 -27.83 -26.63 -25.02
N GLU A 15 -27.29 -27.82 -25.26
CA GLU A 15 -25.95 -28.21 -24.82
C GLU A 15 -24.89 -27.28 -25.40
N HIS A 16 -24.85 -27.11 -26.73
CA HIS A 16 -23.88 -26.23 -27.39
C HIS A 16 -24.06 -24.77 -26.99
N LEU A 17 -25.31 -24.29 -26.90
CA LEU A 17 -25.61 -22.94 -26.44
C LEU A 17 -25.11 -22.72 -25.01
N GLY A 18 -25.38 -23.68 -24.11
CA GLY A 18 -24.93 -23.63 -22.72
C GLY A 18 -23.42 -23.63 -22.59
N PHE A 19 -22.73 -24.47 -23.37
CA PHE A 19 -21.27 -24.52 -23.43
C PHE A 19 -20.69 -23.16 -23.86
N TRP A 20 -21.13 -22.63 -25.01
CA TRP A 20 -20.60 -21.37 -25.54
C TRP A 20 -20.98 -20.17 -24.67
N TYR A 21 -22.19 -20.16 -24.09
CA TYR A 21 -22.58 -19.17 -23.11
C TYR A 21 -21.63 -19.20 -21.90
N HIS A 22 -21.45 -20.35 -21.26
CA HIS A 22 -20.54 -20.49 -20.12
C HIS A 22 -19.11 -20.07 -20.46
N ALA A 23 -18.56 -20.58 -21.58
CA ALA A 23 -17.21 -20.27 -22.02
C ALA A 23 -17.03 -18.77 -22.30
N THR A 24 -17.98 -18.13 -22.97
CA THR A 24 -17.94 -16.69 -23.27
C THR A 24 -17.97 -15.86 -21.98
N TRP A 25 -18.85 -16.19 -21.03
CA TRP A 25 -18.93 -15.48 -19.76
C TRP A 25 -17.70 -15.69 -18.89
N VAL A 26 -17.13 -16.90 -18.86
CA VAL A 26 -15.87 -17.15 -18.15
C VAL A 26 -14.74 -16.33 -18.75
N LEU A 27 -14.59 -16.31 -20.07
CA LEU A 27 -13.56 -15.52 -20.75
C LEU A 27 -13.78 -14.02 -20.56
N ALA A 28 -15.01 -13.53 -20.66
CA ALA A 28 -15.35 -12.13 -20.41
C ALA A 28 -15.03 -11.74 -18.95
N PHE A 29 -15.42 -12.56 -17.98
CA PHE A 29 -15.13 -12.33 -16.57
C PHE A 29 -13.63 -12.34 -16.29
N LEU A 30 -12.87 -13.28 -16.87
CA LEU A 30 -11.41 -13.36 -16.71
C LEU A 30 -10.71 -12.08 -17.18
N ASN A 31 -11.19 -11.45 -18.26
CA ASN A 31 -10.65 -10.17 -18.75
C ASN A 31 -11.10 -8.97 -17.90
N LEU A 32 -12.25 -9.06 -17.21
CA LEU A 32 -12.75 -8.02 -16.30
C LEU A 32 -12.06 -8.06 -14.93
N LEU A 33 -11.57 -9.23 -14.50
CA LEU A 33 -10.96 -9.41 -13.18
C LEU A 33 -9.87 -8.37 -12.87
N PRO A 34 -8.85 -8.12 -13.73
CA PRO A 34 -7.75 -7.19 -13.43
C PRO A 34 -8.17 -5.74 -13.21
N TYR A 35 -9.32 -5.34 -13.74
CA TYR A 35 -9.83 -3.96 -13.68
C TYR A 35 -10.93 -3.78 -12.64
N SER A 36 -11.27 -4.82 -11.89
CA SER A 36 -12.35 -4.77 -10.90
C SER A 36 -11.86 -5.11 -9.51
N LYS A 37 -12.70 -4.83 -8.52
CA LYS A 37 -12.50 -5.26 -7.12
C LYS A 37 -12.27 -6.77 -6.96
N HIS A 38 -12.55 -7.59 -7.98
CA HIS A 38 -12.40 -9.05 -7.94
C HIS A 38 -11.00 -9.54 -8.30
N PHE A 39 -10.06 -8.67 -8.68
CA PHE A 39 -8.71 -9.11 -9.02
C PHE A 39 -8.04 -9.91 -7.88
N HIS A 40 -8.39 -9.58 -6.64
CA HIS A 40 -7.96 -10.30 -5.44
C HIS A 40 -8.22 -11.81 -5.48
N ILE A 41 -9.22 -12.29 -6.23
CA ILE A 41 -9.51 -13.73 -6.36
C ILE A 41 -8.31 -14.47 -6.94
N ILE A 42 -7.59 -13.84 -7.89
CA ILE A 42 -6.40 -14.41 -8.51
C ILE A 42 -5.17 -14.10 -7.65
N THR A 43 -5.05 -12.88 -7.14
CA THR A 43 -3.81 -12.42 -6.49
C THR A 43 -3.67 -12.86 -5.03
N VAL A 44 -4.76 -13.24 -4.34
CA VAL A 44 -4.69 -13.64 -2.91
C VAL A 44 -3.81 -14.85 -2.67
N LEU A 45 -3.90 -15.86 -3.54
CA LEU A 45 -3.12 -17.09 -3.42
C LEU A 45 -1.61 -16.83 -3.50
N PRO A 46 -1.08 -16.18 -4.56
CA PRO A 46 0.33 -15.83 -4.61
C PRO A 46 0.72 -14.83 -3.53
N ASN A 47 -0.17 -13.91 -3.11
CA ASN A 47 0.15 -12.94 -2.07
C ASN A 47 0.38 -13.58 -0.70
N ILE A 48 -0.48 -14.54 -0.32
CA ILE A 48 -0.32 -15.31 0.92
C ILE A 48 0.92 -16.19 0.83
N PHE A 49 1.10 -16.90 -0.29
CA PHE A 49 2.26 -17.77 -0.50
C PHE A 49 3.59 -17.02 -0.41
N ALA A 50 3.67 -15.83 -0.99
CA ALA A 50 4.85 -14.98 -0.95
C ALA A 50 4.88 -14.00 0.24
N GLY A 51 4.11 -14.28 1.29
CA GLY A 51 4.12 -13.47 2.51
C GLY A 51 5.50 -13.48 3.18
N ASN A 52 5.88 -12.35 3.79
CA ASN A 52 7.13 -12.26 4.54
C ASN A 52 7.07 -13.11 5.81
N THR A 53 7.99 -14.07 5.94
CA THR A 53 8.12 -15.00 7.08
C THR A 53 9.15 -14.54 8.13
N GLU A 54 9.86 -13.44 7.87
CA GLU A 54 10.78 -12.86 8.84
C GLU A 54 10.03 -12.27 10.05
N PRO A 55 10.72 -12.09 11.20
CA PRO A 55 10.13 -11.44 12.36
C PRO A 55 9.53 -10.08 12.01
N LYS A 56 8.31 -9.84 12.48
CA LYS A 56 7.61 -8.57 12.29
C LYS A 56 8.45 -7.43 12.88
N GLY A 57 8.66 -6.38 12.09
CA GLY A 57 9.46 -5.22 12.48
C GLY A 57 10.94 -5.29 12.10
N LYS A 58 11.42 -6.44 11.58
CA LYS A 58 12.74 -6.49 10.96
C LYS A 58 12.72 -5.65 9.68
N LEU A 59 13.54 -4.60 9.65
CA LEU A 59 13.74 -3.78 8.46
C LEU A 59 14.75 -4.48 7.55
N PRO A 60 14.55 -4.43 6.22
CA PRO A 60 15.57 -4.92 5.30
C PRO A 60 16.82 -4.05 5.43
N ASP A 61 17.97 -4.71 5.42
CA ASP A 61 19.26 -4.01 5.38
C ASP A 61 19.42 -3.29 4.05
N ILE A 62 19.90 -2.05 4.10
CA ILE A 62 20.26 -1.30 2.88
C ILE A 62 21.68 -1.72 2.52
N ALA A 63 21.79 -2.68 1.60
CA ALA A 63 23.07 -3.06 1.04
C ALA A 63 23.66 -1.89 0.26
N ASP A 64 24.94 -1.60 0.50
CA ASP A 64 25.74 -0.63 -0.24
C ASP A 64 25.09 0.76 -0.33
N LEU A 65 24.79 1.37 0.83
CA LEU A 65 24.18 2.70 0.88
C LEU A 65 25.01 3.77 0.14
N GLU A 66 26.34 3.72 0.25
CA GLU A 66 27.24 4.66 -0.42
C GLU A 66 27.16 4.49 -1.94
N GLY A 67 27.29 3.25 -2.44
CA GLY A 67 27.15 2.97 -3.87
C GLY A 67 25.77 3.34 -4.41
N LYS A 68 24.70 3.16 -3.63
CA LYS A 68 23.35 3.61 -4.01
C LYS A 68 23.27 5.12 -4.20
N ILE A 69 23.87 5.90 -3.30
CA ILE A 69 23.91 7.36 -3.41
C ILE A 69 24.75 7.79 -4.62
N GLU A 70 25.90 7.17 -4.83
CA GLU A 70 26.80 7.50 -5.95
C GLU A 70 26.19 7.16 -7.32
N ASN A 71 25.40 6.09 -7.40
CA ASN A 71 24.75 5.63 -8.63
C ASN A 71 23.33 6.18 -8.83
N ASP A 72 22.88 7.11 -7.97
CA ASP A 72 21.51 7.67 -8.01
C ASP A 72 20.42 6.59 -7.95
N GLU A 73 20.68 5.52 -7.20
CA GLU A 73 19.70 4.46 -6.95
C GLU A 73 18.70 4.86 -5.86
N PRO A 74 17.44 4.42 -5.95
CA PRO A 74 16.42 4.79 -4.99
C PRO A 74 16.71 4.24 -3.59
N ILE A 75 16.65 5.14 -2.59
CA ILE A 75 16.66 4.81 -1.17
C ILE A 75 15.23 4.93 -0.64
N GLY A 76 14.61 3.79 -0.35
CA GLY A 76 13.19 3.75 0.03
C GLY A 76 12.26 3.94 -1.15
N VAL A 77 11.02 4.37 -0.89
CA VAL A 77 9.96 4.49 -1.89
C VAL A 77 9.47 5.94 -1.96
N THR A 78 9.84 6.65 -3.01
CA THR A 78 9.28 7.99 -3.34
C THR A 78 8.26 7.90 -4.47
N ARG A 79 8.47 7.01 -5.43
CA ARG A 79 7.67 6.89 -6.64
C ARG A 79 7.14 5.47 -6.84
N PRO A 80 6.11 5.27 -7.68
CA PRO A 80 5.54 3.95 -7.92
C PRO A 80 6.56 2.94 -8.45
N GLU A 81 7.57 3.39 -9.20
CA GLU A 81 8.61 2.53 -9.78
C GLU A 81 9.56 1.94 -8.74
N HIS A 82 9.63 2.56 -7.54
CA HIS A 82 10.48 2.10 -6.44
C HIS A 82 9.78 1.00 -5.61
N LEU A 83 8.50 0.71 -5.88
CA LEU A 83 7.79 -0.37 -5.22
C LEU A 83 8.38 -1.72 -5.64
N THR A 84 8.60 -2.59 -4.66
CA THR A 84 8.96 -3.98 -4.95
C THR A 84 7.81 -4.71 -5.64
N TRP A 85 8.11 -5.78 -6.37
CA TRP A 85 7.08 -6.62 -6.99
C TRP A 85 6.02 -7.10 -5.98
N LYS A 86 6.44 -7.38 -4.73
CA LYS A 86 5.56 -7.81 -3.64
C LYS A 86 4.68 -6.66 -3.14
N HIS A 87 5.23 -5.45 -3.08
CA HIS A 87 4.45 -4.25 -2.78
C HIS A 87 3.36 -4.03 -3.84
N VAL A 88 3.68 -4.18 -5.12
CA VAL A 88 2.69 -4.06 -6.21
C VAL A 88 1.62 -5.15 -6.09
N LEU A 89 2.00 -6.41 -5.83
CA LEU A 89 1.05 -7.51 -5.64
C LEU A 89 0.09 -7.25 -4.46
N ASP A 90 0.59 -6.69 -3.36
CA ASP A 90 -0.21 -6.30 -2.20
C ASP A 90 -1.31 -5.30 -2.58
N LEU A 91 -1.00 -4.29 -3.40
CA LEU A 91 -1.95 -3.26 -3.83
C LEU A 91 -3.16 -3.87 -4.53
N TYR A 92 -2.90 -4.77 -5.48
CA TYR A 92 -3.92 -5.44 -6.28
C TYR A 92 -4.67 -6.56 -5.54
N THR A 93 -4.17 -6.99 -4.39
CA THR A 93 -4.80 -8.03 -3.55
C THR A 93 -5.86 -7.47 -2.60
N CYS A 94 -5.96 -6.15 -2.47
CA CYS A 94 -6.93 -5.52 -1.57
C CYS A 94 -8.38 -5.91 -1.92
N THR A 95 -9.12 -6.40 -0.93
CA THR A 95 -10.54 -6.76 -1.05
C THR A 95 -11.48 -5.61 -0.70
N GLU A 96 -10.93 -4.43 -0.36
CA GLU A 96 -11.68 -3.24 0.07
C GLU A 96 -12.57 -3.42 1.32
N CYS A 97 -12.35 -4.49 2.08
CA CYS A 97 -13.20 -4.89 3.24
C CYS A 97 -13.13 -3.97 4.47
N GLY A 98 -12.16 -3.05 4.56
CA GLY A 98 -12.09 -2.05 5.64
C GLY A 98 -11.46 -2.51 6.96
N ARG A 99 -11.32 -3.82 7.21
CA ARG A 99 -10.79 -4.37 8.47
C ARG A 99 -9.47 -3.75 8.96
N CYS A 100 -8.57 -3.44 8.01
CA CYS A 100 -7.29 -2.82 8.32
C CYS A 100 -7.43 -1.39 8.86
N SER A 101 -8.45 -0.64 8.44
CA SER A 101 -8.72 0.71 8.95
C SER A 101 -9.53 0.68 10.23
N ASP A 102 -10.55 -0.17 10.32
CA ASP A 102 -11.40 -0.29 11.50
C ASP A 102 -10.62 -0.69 12.76
N ASN A 103 -9.50 -1.41 12.58
CA ASN A 103 -8.61 -1.84 13.65
C ASN A 103 -7.31 -1.02 13.72
N CYS A 104 -7.16 0.03 12.93
CA CYS A 104 -5.98 0.90 12.99
C CYS A 104 -6.16 1.93 14.10
N PRO A 105 -5.32 1.95 15.15
CA PRO A 105 -5.44 2.94 16.23
C PRO A 105 -5.29 4.39 15.75
N ALA A 106 -4.48 4.62 14.71
CA ALA A 106 -4.34 5.96 14.13
C ALA A 106 -5.64 6.42 13.46
N TYR A 107 -6.29 5.55 12.70
CA TYR A 107 -7.54 5.84 12.03
C TYR A 107 -8.68 6.07 13.03
N THR A 108 -8.83 5.16 14.01
CA THR A 108 -9.92 5.21 14.99
C THR A 108 -9.83 6.41 15.95
N THR A 109 -8.64 7.00 16.11
CA THR A 109 -8.41 8.23 16.87
C THR A 109 -8.51 9.51 16.02
N GLY A 110 -8.94 9.40 14.76
CA GLY A 110 -9.17 10.55 13.88
C GLY A 110 -7.92 11.13 13.22
N LYS A 111 -6.79 10.40 13.20
CA LYS A 111 -5.62 10.82 12.40
C LYS A 111 -5.89 10.54 10.92
N LYS A 112 -5.17 11.24 10.03
CA LYS A 112 -5.34 11.13 8.56
C LYS A 112 -5.12 9.72 8.00
N LEU A 113 -4.34 8.86 8.67
CA LEU A 113 -4.03 7.51 8.19
C LEU A 113 -5.25 6.58 8.20
N SER A 114 -5.67 6.17 7.01
CA SER A 114 -6.48 4.97 6.78
C SER A 114 -5.66 3.95 5.97
N PRO A 115 -5.30 2.77 6.54
CA PRO A 115 -4.59 1.74 5.80
C PRO A 115 -5.30 1.26 4.54
N LYS A 116 -6.64 1.20 4.54
CA LYS A 116 -7.43 0.85 3.35
C LYS A 116 -7.18 1.89 2.26
N HIS A 117 -7.47 3.17 2.54
CA HIS A 117 -7.35 4.22 1.53
C HIS A 117 -5.91 4.50 1.12
N TYR A 118 -4.93 4.26 2.00
CA TYR A 118 -3.51 4.26 1.64
C TYR A 118 -3.20 3.26 0.53
N THR A 119 -3.61 2.01 0.68
CA THR A 119 -3.39 0.98 -0.35
C THR A 119 -4.17 1.28 -1.62
N LEU A 120 -5.41 1.75 -1.52
CA LEU A 120 -6.23 2.10 -2.68
C LEU A 120 -5.68 3.30 -3.44
N ALA A 121 -5.23 4.35 -2.75
CA ALA A 121 -4.67 5.54 -3.40
C ALA A 121 -3.45 5.19 -4.28
N ILE A 122 -2.55 4.33 -3.78
CA ILE A 122 -1.38 3.90 -4.57
C ILE A 122 -1.81 2.99 -5.72
N ARG A 123 -2.74 2.05 -5.47
CA ARG A 123 -3.26 1.15 -6.52
C ARG A 123 -3.95 1.93 -7.63
N ASP A 124 -4.81 2.87 -7.27
CA ASP A 124 -5.58 3.66 -8.21
C ASP A 124 -4.66 4.60 -8.99
N HIS A 125 -3.61 5.14 -8.34
CA HIS A 125 -2.57 5.86 -9.05
C HIS A 125 -1.79 4.98 -10.04
N MET A 126 -1.42 3.74 -9.67
CA MET A 126 -0.81 2.78 -10.61
C MET A 126 -1.71 2.52 -11.81
N TYR A 127 -3.01 2.40 -11.58
CA TYR A 127 -4.01 2.25 -12.61
C TYR A 127 -4.10 3.48 -13.52
N ASP A 128 -4.02 4.69 -12.95
CA ASP A 128 -4.03 5.95 -13.69
C ASP A 128 -2.78 6.16 -14.55
N LEU A 129 -1.66 5.57 -14.17
CA LEU A 129 -0.41 5.61 -14.93
C LEU A 129 -0.34 4.58 -16.08
N GLU A 130 -1.35 3.71 -16.22
CA GLU A 130 -1.39 2.73 -17.32
C GLU A 130 -1.20 3.38 -18.70
N PRO A 131 -1.92 4.47 -19.06
CA PRO A 131 -1.74 5.13 -20.36
C PRO A 131 -0.35 5.74 -20.55
N TYR A 132 0.30 6.13 -19.45
CA TYR A 132 1.65 6.70 -19.47
C TYR A 132 2.70 5.61 -19.76
N TYR A 133 2.59 4.43 -19.13
CA TYR A 133 3.57 3.36 -19.28
C TYR A 133 3.31 2.43 -20.47
N LEU A 134 2.05 2.11 -20.75
CA LEU A 134 1.66 1.15 -21.79
C LEU A 134 1.17 1.82 -23.08
N GLY A 135 1.02 3.15 -23.07
CA GLY A 135 0.48 3.93 -24.18
C GLY A 135 -1.05 3.85 -24.27
N THR A 136 -1.64 4.69 -25.14
CA THR A 136 -3.10 4.78 -25.30
C THR A 136 -3.70 3.68 -26.18
N GLY A 137 -2.95 2.61 -26.47
CA GLY A 137 -3.40 1.47 -27.28
C GLY A 137 -4.11 0.38 -26.48
N GLY A 138 -4.31 0.58 -25.16
CA GLY A 138 -4.99 -0.35 -24.26
C GLY A 138 -6.51 -0.38 -24.44
N ILE A 139 -7.16 -1.34 -23.76
CA ILE A 139 -8.62 -1.44 -23.70
C ILE A 139 -9.15 -0.24 -22.91
N GLU A 140 -10.08 0.54 -23.50
CA GLU A 140 -10.77 1.61 -22.78
C GLU A 140 -11.48 1.04 -21.53
N ARG A 141 -11.13 1.59 -20.37
CA ARG A 141 -11.67 1.15 -19.08
C ARG A 141 -13.11 1.66 -18.92
N PRO A 142 -14.11 0.79 -18.68
CA PRO A 142 -15.51 1.22 -18.56
C PRO A 142 -15.79 2.10 -17.33
N ASP A 143 -14.90 2.04 -16.32
CA ASP A 143 -14.99 2.73 -15.03
C ASP A 143 -14.26 4.08 -14.99
N VAL A 144 -13.42 4.37 -15.99
CA VAL A 144 -12.71 5.65 -16.10
C VAL A 144 -13.51 6.56 -17.02
N ILE A 145 -14.38 7.39 -16.44
CA ILE A 145 -14.98 8.50 -17.18
C ILE A 145 -13.90 9.58 -17.32
N PRO A 146 -13.43 9.89 -18.54
CA PRO A 146 -12.60 11.07 -18.74
C PRO A 146 -13.45 12.27 -18.31
N ASP A 147 -12.99 13.00 -17.28
CA ASP A 147 -13.65 14.20 -16.74
C ASP A 147 -14.80 14.01 -15.73
N SER A 148 -14.95 12.86 -15.06
CA SER A 148 -16.01 12.75 -14.03
C SER A 148 -15.62 13.35 -12.68
N GLN A 149 -16.53 14.18 -12.19
CA GLN A 149 -16.59 14.86 -10.90
C GLN A 149 -16.50 13.96 -9.63
N ASN A 150 -16.32 12.64 -9.78
CA ASN A 150 -15.98 11.74 -8.68
C ASN A 150 -14.50 11.35 -8.82
N LEU A 151 -13.65 12.06 -8.08
CA LEU A 151 -12.20 11.89 -8.13
C LEU A 151 -11.77 10.47 -7.75
N PHE A 152 -12.54 9.76 -6.92
CA PHE A 152 -12.17 8.47 -6.34
C PHE A 152 -13.11 7.35 -6.79
N VAL A 153 -12.54 6.29 -7.38
CA VAL A 153 -13.29 5.15 -7.97
C VAL A 153 -13.86 4.23 -6.89
N HIS A 154 -13.24 4.19 -5.70
CA HIS A 154 -13.54 3.22 -4.63
C HIS A 154 -14.11 3.83 -3.33
N GLY A 155 -14.85 4.95 -3.49
CA GLY A 155 -15.46 5.72 -2.40
C GLY A 155 -14.62 6.92 -1.98
N ASP A 156 -15.16 7.75 -1.09
CA ASP A 156 -14.49 8.98 -0.64
C ASP A 156 -13.46 8.68 0.45
N PRO A 157 -12.16 8.91 0.20
CA PRO A 157 -11.15 8.76 1.23
C PRO A 157 -11.26 9.89 2.26
N PRO A 158 -10.69 9.71 3.47
CA PRO A 158 -10.45 10.81 4.40
C PRO A 158 -9.59 11.91 3.78
N GLU A 159 -9.49 13.06 4.45
CA GLU A 159 -8.60 14.12 4.00
C GLU A 159 -7.13 13.63 3.95
N GLY A 160 -6.41 13.99 2.88
CA GLY A 160 -4.99 13.67 2.71
C GLY A 160 -4.69 12.58 1.67
N TYR A 161 -5.66 12.25 0.81
CA TYR A 161 -5.46 11.41 -0.36
C TYR A 161 -5.91 12.18 -1.60
N ASN A 162 -5.06 12.17 -2.61
CA ASN A 162 -5.24 12.91 -3.85
C ASN A 162 -5.14 11.94 -5.04
N ARG A 163 -5.72 12.32 -6.17
CA ARG A 163 -5.58 11.57 -7.42
C ARG A 163 -4.95 12.45 -8.48
N VAL A 164 -3.86 11.96 -9.06
CA VAL A 164 -3.06 12.66 -10.08
C VAL A 164 -2.81 11.70 -11.24
N LEU A 165 -3.06 12.16 -12.47
CA LEU A 165 -3.00 11.34 -13.70
C LEU A 165 -1.62 11.41 -14.39
N SER A 166 -0.57 11.73 -13.65
CA SER A 166 0.81 11.88 -14.16
C SER A 166 1.79 11.23 -13.18
N PRO A 167 2.95 10.73 -13.64
CA PRO A 167 3.93 10.10 -12.75
C PRO A 167 4.53 11.15 -11.81
N VAL A 168 4.12 11.10 -10.55
CA VAL A 168 4.49 12.06 -9.50
C VAL A 168 5.01 11.32 -8.27
N ASP A 169 5.48 12.09 -7.29
CA ASP A 169 5.91 11.50 -6.03
C ASP A 169 4.68 11.01 -5.24
N LEU A 170 4.78 9.80 -4.68
CA LEU A 170 3.68 9.21 -3.91
C LEU A 170 3.35 10.04 -2.66
N ILE A 171 4.35 10.67 -2.05
CA ILE A 171 4.19 11.51 -0.87
C ILE A 171 4.20 12.98 -1.29
N GLY A 172 3.19 13.72 -0.85
CA GLY A 172 2.93 15.10 -1.26
C GLY A 172 1.84 15.16 -2.34
N ASP A 173 2.02 14.44 -3.44
CA ASP A 173 1.11 14.53 -4.59
C ASP A 173 -0.05 13.53 -4.52
N VAL A 174 0.18 12.28 -4.13
CA VAL A 174 -0.86 11.23 -4.04
C VAL A 174 -1.33 11.03 -2.60
N ILE A 175 -0.39 11.00 -1.66
CA ILE A 175 -0.64 10.78 -0.23
C ILE A 175 -0.05 11.95 0.56
N HIS A 176 -0.84 12.55 1.44
CA HIS A 176 -0.38 13.60 2.32
C HIS A 176 0.68 13.08 3.30
N PRO A 177 1.79 13.82 3.57
CA PRO A 177 2.89 13.34 4.42
C PRO A 177 2.45 12.85 5.81
N GLU A 178 1.47 13.52 6.43
CA GLU A 178 0.94 13.09 7.73
C GLU A 178 0.32 11.68 7.73
N VAL A 179 -0.15 11.16 6.59
CA VAL A 179 -0.69 9.79 6.49
C VAL A 179 0.40 8.78 6.84
N ILE A 180 1.58 8.91 6.23
CA ILE A 180 2.68 8.00 6.54
C ILE A 180 3.22 8.24 7.95
N TRP A 181 3.28 9.48 8.43
CA TRP A 181 3.82 9.83 9.76
C TRP A 181 2.87 9.53 10.93
N ALA A 182 1.56 9.40 10.68
CA ALA A 182 0.59 8.97 11.69
C ALA A 182 0.71 7.47 12.06
N CYS A 183 1.35 6.66 11.22
CA CYS A 183 1.56 5.23 11.49
C CYS A 183 2.45 5.00 12.72
N THR A 184 2.00 4.24 13.71
CA THR A 184 2.82 3.88 14.88
C THR A 184 3.58 2.57 14.71
N THR A 185 3.56 1.98 13.51
CA THR A 185 4.19 0.69 13.18
C THR A 185 3.72 -0.49 14.05
N CYS A 186 2.54 -0.39 14.67
CA CYS A 186 1.96 -1.43 15.52
C CYS A 186 1.45 -2.68 14.78
N ARG A 187 1.34 -2.64 13.44
CA ARG A 187 0.92 -3.75 12.56
C ARG A 187 -0.49 -4.35 12.79
N ALA A 188 -1.34 -3.73 13.60
CA ALA A 188 -2.74 -4.17 13.77
C ALA A 188 -3.50 -4.31 12.42
N CYS A 189 -3.20 -3.45 11.44
CA CYS A 189 -3.77 -3.52 10.10
C CYS A 189 -3.38 -4.80 9.32
N GLU A 190 -2.17 -5.31 9.54
CA GLU A 190 -1.65 -6.53 8.90
C GLU A 190 -2.24 -7.78 9.57
N GLU A 191 -2.35 -7.78 10.90
CA GLU A 191 -2.95 -8.89 11.66
C GLU A 191 -4.42 -9.11 11.32
N MET A 192 -5.14 -8.02 11.06
CA MET A 192 -6.57 -8.07 10.73
C MET A 192 -6.83 -8.28 9.23
N CYS A 193 -5.79 -8.31 8.39
CA CYS A 193 -5.93 -8.44 6.95
C CYS A 193 -6.19 -9.91 6.56
N PRO A 194 -7.36 -10.24 5.98
CA PRO A 194 -7.67 -11.63 5.60
C PRO A 194 -6.85 -12.14 4.41
N VAL A 195 -6.15 -11.24 3.70
CA VAL A 195 -5.42 -11.52 2.46
C VAL A 195 -3.92 -11.20 2.57
N ASN A 196 -3.41 -11.05 3.80
CA ASN A 196 -1.99 -10.92 4.13
C ASN A 196 -1.26 -9.76 3.40
N ILE A 197 -1.89 -8.60 3.30
CA ILE A 197 -1.26 -7.39 2.75
C ILE A 197 -0.32 -6.79 3.79
N SER A 198 0.94 -6.55 3.40
CA SER A 198 1.85 -5.72 4.19
C SER A 198 1.45 -4.25 4.01
N TYR A 199 1.41 -3.46 5.08
CA TYR A 199 1.17 -2.01 5.00
C TYR A 199 2.36 -1.27 5.58
N VAL A 200 2.90 -1.76 6.70
CA VAL A 200 3.90 -1.07 7.50
C VAL A 200 5.22 -1.00 6.77
N ASP A 201 5.63 -2.07 6.07
CA ASP A 201 6.92 -2.09 5.39
C ASP A 201 6.99 -1.00 4.30
N LYS A 202 5.92 -0.85 3.50
CA LYS A 202 5.80 0.23 2.49
C LYS A 202 5.86 1.62 3.13
N ILE A 203 5.14 1.83 4.23
CA ILE A 203 5.15 3.11 4.96
C ILE A 203 6.55 3.43 5.50
N VAL A 204 7.27 2.45 6.02
CA VAL A 204 8.64 2.66 6.53
C VAL A 204 9.60 2.99 5.40
N GLU A 205 9.50 2.31 4.24
CA GLU A 205 10.31 2.66 3.07
C GLU A 205 10.01 4.08 2.55
N MET A 206 8.75 4.52 2.60
CA MET A 206 8.40 5.90 2.26
C MET A 206 9.00 6.90 3.25
N ARG A 207 8.85 6.65 4.56
CA ARG A 207 9.48 7.50 5.60
C ARG A 207 10.99 7.58 5.46
N ARG A 208 11.64 6.46 5.12
CA ARG A 208 13.07 6.40 4.87
C ARG A 208 13.46 7.32 3.73
N ALA A 209 12.71 7.31 2.63
CA ALA A 209 12.98 8.17 1.50
C ALA A 209 12.77 9.66 1.84
N GLU A 210 11.69 9.99 2.53
CA GLU A 210 11.41 11.35 3.01
C GLU A 210 12.56 11.88 3.89
N MET A 211 13.04 11.06 4.84
CA MET A 211 14.14 11.44 5.72
C MET A 211 15.49 11.52 5.02
N MET A 212 15.87 10.49 4.26
CA MET A 212 17.24 10.32 3.75
C MET A 212 17.49 11.08 2.44
N ILE A 213 16.45 11.26 1.60
CA ILE A 213 16.57 11.89 0.28
C ILE A 213 16.02 13.31 0.31
N LYS A 214 14.81 13.51 0.87
CA LYS A 214 14.15 14.82 0.85
C LYS A 214 14.48 15.68 2.06
N ASN A 215 15.06 15.10 3.12
CA ASN A 215 15.24 15.75 4.42
C ASN A 215 13.92 16.32 4.98
N GLU A 216 12.82 15.62 4.73
CA GLU A 216 11.47 15.98 5.17
C GLU A 216 10.99 15.00 6.26
N PHE A 217 10.57 15.54 7.39
CA PHE A 217 10.03 14.79 8.53
C PHE A 217 9.24 15.72 9.46
N PRO A 218 8.41 15.18 10.37
CA PRO A 218 7.64 15.99 11.31
C PRO A 218 8.56 16.88 12.14
N HIS A 219 8.23 18.18 12.22
CA HIS A 219 9.05 19.18 12.92
C HIS A 219 9.32 18.82 14.39
N ASP A 220 8.41 18.07 15.03
CA ASP A 220 8.57 17.57 16.41
C ASP A 220 9.83 16.69 16.60
N LEU A 221 10.31 16.04 15.54
CA LEU A 221 11.50 15.20 15.57
C LEU A 221 12.82 15.99 15.47
N THR A 222 12.77 17.28 15.09
CA THR A 222 13.98 18.10 14.88
C THR A 222 14.85 18.16 16.13
N LYS A 223 14.26 18.41 17.30
CA LYS A 223 15.00 18.46 18.58
C LYS A 223 15.61 17.12 18.94
N MET A 224 14.92 16.03 18.61
CA MET A 224 15.40 14.67 18.84
C MET A 224 16.64 14.39 18.00
N PHE A 225 16.61 14.71 16.70
CA PHE A 225 17.77 14.51 15.81
C PHE A 225 18.98 15.34 16.22
N GLN A 226 18.76 16.62 16.54
CA GLN A 226 19.82 17.48 17.09
C GLN A 226 20.42 16.92 18.37
N GLY A 227 19.58 16.41 19.28
CA GLY A 227 20.06 15.77 20.51
C GLY A 227 20.90 14.52 20.25
N ILE A 228 20.48 13.68 19.30
CA ILE A 228 21.23 12.48 18.91
C ILE A 228 22.57 12.86 18.29
N GLU A 229 22.59 13.84 17.37
CA GLU A 229 23.80 14.30 16.69
C GLU A 229 24.81 14.93 17.65
N VAL A 230 24.35 15.84 18.52
CA VAL A 230 25.24 16.63 19.39
C VAL A 230 25.60 15.89 20.68
N ASN A 231 24.63 15.25 21.32
CA ASN A 231 24.77 14.68 22.66
C ASN A 231 24.68 13.15 22.71
N GLY A 232 24.44 12.50 21.57
CA GLY A 232 24.25 11.04 21.49
C GLY A 232 22.98 10.54 22.18
N ASN A 233 21.99 11.41 22.42
CA ASN A 233 20.72 11.02 23.05
C ASN A 233 19.54 11.88 22.57
N PRO A 234 18.32 11.32 22.48
CA PRO A 234 17.16 12.00 21.92
C PRO A 234 16.61 13.16 22.78
N TRP A 235 17.05 13.31 24.03
CA TRP A 235 16.55 14.31 24.96
C TRP A 235 17.42 15.57 25.02
N ASN A 236 18.49 15.63 24.22
CA ASN A 236 19.45 16.73 24.22
C ASN A 236 20.07 17.00 25.61
N LEU A 237 20.22 15.94 26.42
CA LEU A 237 20.81 16.02 27.75
C LEU A 237 22.34 16.03 27.65
N PRO A 238 23.04 16.90 28.38
CA PRO A 238 24.50 16.91 28.42
C PRO A 238 25.09 15.57 28.89
N ALA A 239 26.27 15.22 28.38
CA ALA A 239 26.95 13.99 28.80
C ALA A 239 27.25 13.93 30.31
N MET A 240 27.48 15.08 30.96
CA MET A 240 27.71 15.16 32.41
C MET A 240 26.49 14.74 33.23
N ASP A 241 25.28 14.99 32.71
CA ASP A 241 24.02 14.69 33.38
C ASP A 241 23.55 13.23 33.19
N ARG A 242 24.29 12.43 32.40
CA ARG A 242 23.96 11.02 32.18
C ARG A 242 23.95 10.20 33.46
N GLY A 243 24.64 10.63 34.52
CA GLY A 243 24.62 9.98 35.83
C GLY A 243 23.40 10.32 36.69
N ASN A 244 22.61 11.34 36.34
CA ASN A 244 21.58 11.87 37.24
C ASN A 244 20.47 10.84 37.56
N TRP A 245 20.22 9.86 36.69
CA TRP A 245 19.25 8.79 36.95
C TRP A 245 19.66 7.85 38.11
N THR A 246 20.94 7.83 38.51
CA THR A 246 21.41 7.03 39.65
C THR A 246 21.16 7.71 41.00
N SER A 247 20.75 8.98 40.99
CA SER A 247 20.45 9.74 42.21
C SER A 247 19.31 9.06 42.98
N GLY A 248 19.61 8.54 44.17
CA GLY A 248 18.63 7.83 45.02
C GLY A 248 18.58 6.32 44.83
N LEU A 249 19.40 5.74 43.96
CA LEU A 249 19.65 4.29 43.96
C LEU A 249 20.71 4.00 45.03
N GLU A 250 20.34 3.28 46.09
CA GLU A 250 21.32 2.79 47.05
C GLU A 250 22.29 1.85 46.32
N ALA A 251 23.59 2.16 46.38
CA ALA A 251 24.63 1.22 45.97
C ALA A 251 24.60 0.07 46.98
N GLY A 252 23.81 -0.97 46.69
CA GLY A 252 23.73 -2.16 47.51
C GLY A 252 25.13 -2.73 47.75
N GLY A 253 25.59 -2.64 49.00
CA GLY A 253 26.76 -3.33 49.52
C GLY A 253 26.41 -4.72 50.04
#